data_AF-A0A2T3QIB1-F1
#
_entry.id   AF-A0A2T3QIB1-F1
#
_cell.length_a   1.000
_cell.length_b   1.000
_cell.length_c   1.000
_cell.angle_alpha   90.00
_cell.angle_beta   90.00
_cell.angle_gamma   90.00
#
_symmetry.space_group_name_H-M   'P 1'
#
loop_
_entity.id
_entity.type
_entity.pdbx_description
1 polymer ?
#
loop_
_entity_poly.entity_id
_entity_poly.type
_entity_poly.pdbx_seq_one_letter_code
_entity_poly.pdbx_strand_id
1 'polypeptide(L)'
;MLNFRQITTLSYSQSYPQKLQFIIPNFDFDRFAVYGEQIAALLDCRILERETNADLQIWLLDFEGCHLLLKGEYYSQSIWLEALDDLGEENLVFIARLFRSKID
;
A
#
# COMPACT_ATOMS: atom_id res chain seq x y z
N MET A 1 -17.87 -4.35 4.12
CA MET A 1 -16.80 -5.15 3.48
C MET A 1 -16.57 -4.53 2.10
N LEU A 2 -15.42 -3.87 1.89
CA LEU A 2 -15.08 -3.34 0.56
C LEU A 2 -14.78 -4.54 -0.36
N ASN A 3 -15.31 -4.51 -1.58
CA ASN A 3 -15.12 -5.58 -2.56
C ASN A 3 -13.81 -5.31 -3.31
N PHE A 4 -12.74 -6.07 -2.99
CA PHE A 4 -11.41 -5.90 -3.57
C PHE A 4 -11.31 -6.11 -5.10
N ARG A 5 -12.42 -6.48 -5.75
CA ARG A 5 -12.60 -6.36 -7.21
C ARG A 5 -12.42 -4.94 -7.76
N GLN A 6 -12.31 -3.93 -6.90
CA GLN A 6 -12.09 -2.56 -7.30
C GLN A 6 -10.61 -2.21 -7.55
N ILE A 7 -9.63 -3.03 -7.14
CA ILE A 7 -8.23 -2.75 -7.48
C ILE A 7 -7.98 -3.15 -8.94
N THR A 8 -7.99 -2.16 -9.81
CA THR A 8 -7.98 -2.40 -11.27
C THR A 8 -6.57 -2.65 -11.82
N THR A 9 -5.56 -2.03 -11.21
CA THR A 9 -4.19 -2.02 -11.73
C THR A 9 -3.20 -1.82 -10.58
N LEU A 10 -2.02 -2.43 -10.70
CA LEU A 10 -0.82 -2.12 -9.91
C LEU A 10 0.19 -1.45 -10.84
N SER A 11 0.70 -0.27 -10.48
CA SER A 11 1.80 0.37 -11.20
C SER A 11 3.05 0.39 -10.34
N TYR A 12 4.13 -0.18 -10.88
CA TYR A 12 5.46 -0.15 -10.29
C TYR A 12 6.31 0.93 -10.94
N SER A 13 7.06 1.71 -10.14
CA SER A 13 8.00 2.72 -10.62
C SER A 13 9.41 2.39 -10.14
N GLN A 14 10.37 2.35 -11.07
CA GLN A 14 11.81 2.20 -10.76
C GLN A 14 12.50 3.53 -10.40
N SER A 15 11.74 4.60 -10.17
CA SER A 15 12.31 5.83 -9.56
C SER A 15 12.58 5.60 -8.07
N TYR A 16 13.53 6.35 -7.50
CA TYR A 16 13.70 6.38 -6.04
C TYR A 16 12.77 7.44 -5.44
N PRO A 17 11.89 7.11 -4.46
CA PRO A 17 11.67 5.79 -3.85
C PRO A 17 10.83 4.85 -4.74
N GLN A 18 11.10 3.54 -4.62
CA GLN A 18 10.36 2.50 -5.34
C GLN A 18 8.95 2.36 -4.76
N LYS A 19 7.95 2.33 -5.63
CA LYS A 19 6.54 2.30 -5.19
C LYS A 19 5.68 1.29 -5.92
N LEU A 20 4.73 0.71 -5.17
CA LEU A 20 3.62 -0.10 -5.68
C LEU A 20 2.30 0.61 -5.38
N GLN A 21 1.67 1.17 -6.40
CA GLN A 21 0.42 1.90 -6.25
C GLN A 21 -0.80 0.98 -6.42
N PHE A 22 -1.79 1.11 -5.53
CA PHE A 22 -3.09 0.46 -5.67
C PHE A 22 -4.09 1.42 -6.32
N ILE A 23 -4.65 1.04 -7.45
CA ILE A 23 -5.67 1.84 -8.13
C ILE A 23 -7.04 1.50 -7.55
N ILE A 24 -7.55 2.35 -6.66
CA ILE A 24 -8.88 2.24 -6.06
C ILE A 24 -9.82 3.28 -6.69
N PRO A 25 -10.85 2.87 -7.45
CA PRO A 25 -11.90 3.74 -7.96
C PRO A 25 -12.56 4.53 -6.83
N ASN A 26 -12.63 5.85 -6.99
CA ASN A 26 -13.17 6.77 -6.00
C ASN A 26 -12.45 6.62 -4.63
N PHE A 27 -11.12 6.52 -4.65
CA PHE A 27 -10.33 6.57 -3.43
C PHE A 27 -10.74 7.80 -2.62
N ASP A 28 -11.07 7.54 -1.35
CA ASP A 28 -11.49 8.55 -0.39
C ASP A 28 -10.45 8.61 0.72
N PHE A 29 -9.74 9.74 0.81
CA PHE A 29 -8.68 9.94 1.80
C PHE A 29 -9.19 9.77 3.23
N ASP A 30 -10.42 10.19 3.53
CA ASP A 30 -11.01 10.06 4.86
C ASP A 30 -11.25 8.58 5.23
N ARG A 31 -11.25 7.69 4.23
CA ARG A 31 -11.37 6.24 4.39
C ARG A 31 -10.04 5.52 4.33
N PHE A 32 -8.90 6.23 4.32
CA PHE A 32 -7.57 5.62 4.27
C PHE A 32 -7.40 4.50 5.29
N ALA A 33 -7.78 4.73 6.56
CA ALA A 33 -7.61 3.73 7.60
C ALA A 33 -8.32 2.40 7.27
N VAL A 34 -9.49 2.47 6.63
CA VAL A 34 -10.25 1.29 6.19
C VAL A 34 -9.50 0.57 5.08
N TYR A 35 -8.94 1.28 4.10
CA TYR A 35 -8.14 0.68 3.03
C TYR A 35 -6.83 0.08 3.58
N GLY A 36 -6.15 0.81 4.46
CA GLY A 36 -4.86 0.41 4.99
C GLY A 36 -4.91 -0.80 5.90
N GLU A 37 -5.92 -0.91 6.77
CA GLU A 37 -6.13 -2.12 7.57
C GLU A 37 -6.36 -3.35 6.72
N GLN A 38 -7.12 -3.21 5.63
CA GLN A 38 -7.39 -4.34 4.74
C GLN A 38 -6.17 -4.72 3.89
N ILE A 39 -5.39 -3.74 3.41
CA ILE A 39 -4.13 -4.01 2.70
C ILE A 39 -3.15 -4.73 3.65
N ALA A 40 -2.98 -4.24 4.88
CA ALA A 40 -2.14 -4.88 5.87
C ALA A 40 -2.60 -6.31 6.17
N ALA A 41 -3.90 -6.52 6.38
CA ALA A 41 -4.45 -7.85 6.64
C ALA A 41 -4.29 -8.82 5.45
N LEU A 42 -4.45 -8.35 4.21
CA LEU A 42 -4.31 -9.19 3.01
C LEU A 42 -2.86 -9.65 2.80
N LEU A 43 -1.91 -8.78 3.14
CA LEU A 43 -0.48 -9.04 3.04
C LEU A 43 0.09 -9.70 4.30
N ASP A 44 -0.73 -9.93 5.33
CA ASP A 44 -0.32 -10.42 6.65
C ASP A 44 0.78 -9.54 7.31
N CYS A 45 0.70 -8.24 7.06
CA CYS A 45 1.61 -7.26 7.66
C CYS A 45 1.19 -6.89 9.08
N ARG A 46 2.17 -6.62 9.94
CA ARG A 46 1.94 -5.93 11.21
C ARG A 46 2.01 -4.42 11.00
N ILE A 47 1.07 -3.68 11.59
CA ILE A 47 1.13 -2.22 11.61
C ILE A 47 1.98 -1.80 12.80
N LEU A 48 3.13 -1.19 12.56
CA LEU A 48 4.05 -0.73 13.60
C LEU A 48 3.71 0.68 14.06
N GLU A 49 3.51 1.60 13.11
CA GLU A 49 3.26 3.01 13.38
C GLU A 49 2.19 3.58 12.44
N ARG A 50 1.51 4.63 12.90
CA ARG A 50 0.53 5.39 12.11
C ARG A 50 0.75 6.88 12.33
N GLU A 51 0.99 7.59 11.25
CA GLU A 51 1.11 9.04 11.23
C GLU A 51 0.06 9.63 10.28
N THR A 52 -0.42 10.82 10.64
CA THR A 52 -1.38 11.57 9.82
C THR A 52 -0.99 13.03 9.84
N ASN A 53 -0.74 13.56 8.66
CA ASN A 53 -0.51 14.96 8.38
C ASN A 53 -1.73 15.54 7.67
N ALA A 54 -1.68 16.82 7.27
CA ALA A 54 -2.82 17.53 6.70
C ALA A 54 -3.40 16.86 5.43
N ASP A 55 -2.54 16.37 4.55
CA ASP A 55 -2.88 15.84 3.23
C ASP A 55 -2.27 14.46 2.95
N LEU A 56 -1.59 13.88 3.95
CA LEU A 56 -0.86 12.61 3.83
C LEU A 56 -1.08 11.74 5.07
N GLN A 57 -1.46 10.48 4.86
CA GLN A 57 -1.43 9.44 5.90
C GLN A 57 -0.28 8.49 5.59
N ILE A 58 0.51 8.14 6.61
CA ILE A 58 1.70 7.30 6.47
C ILE A 58 1.67 6.24 7.57
N TRP A 59 1.61 4.97 7.20
CA TRP A 59 1.68 3.86 8.14
C TRP A 59 2.96 3.06 7.89
N LEU A 60 3.69 2.73 8.96
CA LEU A 60 4.82 1.82 8.90
C LEU A 60 4.31 0.40 9.08
N LEU A 61 4.61 -0.47 8.12
CA LEU A 61 4.24 -1.88 8.11
C LEU A 61 5.49 -2.76 8.22
N ASP A 62 5.35 -3.88 8.92
CA ASP A 62 6.31 -4.99 8.95
C ASP A 62 5.73 -6.17 8.16
N PHE A 63 6.38 -6.50 7.05
CA PHE A 63 6.10 -7.62 6.19
C PHE A 63 7.22 -8.65 6.34
N GLU A 64 7.03 -9.63 7.23
CA GLU A 64 8.00 -10.70 7.52
C GLU A 64 9.45 -10.20 7.82
N GLY A 65 9.59 -9.04 8.47
CA GLY A 65 10.88 -8.41 8.77
C GLY A 65 11.32 -7.33 7.78
N CYS A 66 10.58 -7.14 6.67
CA CYS A 66 10.76 -6.04 5.73
C CYS A 66 9.86 -4.86 6.09
N HIS A 67 10.43 -3.66 6.17
CA HIS A 67 9.68 -2.45 6.49
C HIS A 67 9.18 -1.75 5.23
N LEU A 68 7.88 -1.44 5.21
CA LEU A 68 7.20 -0.74 4.14
C LEU A 68 6.47 0.48 4.68
N LEU A 69 6.43 1.56 3.91
CA LEU A 69 5.50 2.65 4.15
C LEU A 69 4.24 2.44 3.31
N LEU A 70 3.08 2.35 3.95
CA LEU A 70 1.81 2.50 3.29
C LEU A 70 1.39 3.98 3.36
N LYS A 71 1.28 4.62 2.20
CA LYS A 71 0.96 6.04 2.09
C LYS A 71 -0.37 6.25 1.38
N GLY A 72 -1.13 7.23 1.84
CA GLY A 72 -2.31 7.73 1.16
C GLY A 72 -2.27 9.25 1.09
N GLU A 73 -2.53 9.82 -0.08
CA GLU A 73 -2.41 11.26 -0.32
C GLU A 73 -3.72 11.84 -0.86
N TYR A 74 -4.14 12.97 -0.30
CA TYR A 74 -5.42 13.61 -0.60
C TYR A 74 -5.48 14.14 -2.04
N TYR A 75 -4.47 14.89 -2.48
CA TYR A 75 -4.51 15.59 -3.76
C TYR A 75 -4.43 14.67 -4.98
N SER A 76 -3.58 13.64 -4.92
CA SER A 76 -3.50 12.64 -5.98
C SER A 76 -4.59 11.56 -5.89
N GLN A 77 -5.35 11.54 -4.79
CA GLN A 77 -6.34 10.51 -4.47
C GLN A 77 -5.75 9.10 -4.66
N SER A 78 -4.55 8.90 -4.10
CA SER A 78 -3.79 7.69 -4.33
C SER A 78 -3.34 7.04 -3.03
N ILE A 79 -3.15 5.73 -3.11
CA ILE A 79 -2.60 4.90 -2.04
C ILE A 79 -1.54 3.95 -2.61
N TRP A 80 -0.41 3.83 -1.94
CA TRP A 80 0.71 3.03 -2.42
C TRP A 80 1.60 2.52 -1.28
N LEU A 81 2.35 1.47 -1.56
CA LEU A 81 3.47 1.01 -0.73
C LEU A 81 4.77 1.62 -1.27
N GLU A 82 5.66 2.03 -0.36
CA GLU A 82 7.07 2.30 -0.63
C GLU A 82 7.93 1.37 0.21
N ALA A 83 8.96 0.78 -0.38
CA ALA A 83 9.93 0.01 0.37
C ALA A 83 11.02 0.91 0.95
N LEU A 84 11.52 0.55 2.15
CA LEU A 84 12.54 1.31 2.87
C LEU A 84 13.94 0.70 2.77
N ASP A 85 14.06 -0.52 2.26
CA ASP A 85 15.31 -1.28 2.21
C ASP A 85 15.83 -1.49 0.78
N ASP A 86 17.09 -1.92 0.68
CA ASP A 86 17.77 -2.20 -0.58
C ASP A 86 17.14 -3.39 -1.34
N LEU A 87 16.41 -4.26 -0.64
CA LEU A 87 15.63 -5.37 -1.23
C LEU A 87 14.21 -4.95 -1.65
N GLY A 88 13.92 -3.66 -1.60
CA GLY A 88 12.59 -3.10 -1.78
C GLY A 88 11.92 -3.47 -3.10
N GLU A 89 12.67 -3.52 -4.20
CA GLU A 89 12.17 -3.91 -5.51
C GLU A 89 11.65 -5.34 -5.53
N GLU A 90 12.46 -6.28 -5.02
CA GLU A 90 12.08 -7.71 -4.97
C GLU A 90 10.86 -7.92 -4.08
N ASN A 91 10.83 -7.24 -2.92
CA ASN A 91 9.71 -7.30 -1.99
C ASN A 91 8.43 -6.71 -2.60
N LEU A 92 8.50 -5.54 -3.25
CA LEU A 92 7.33 -4.95 -3.92
C LEU A 92 6.83 -5.79 -5.10
N VAL A 93 7.74 -6.41 -5.88
CA VAL A 93 7.36 -7.35 -6.95
C VAL A 93 6.70 -8.60 -6.37
N PHE A 94 7.22 -9.15 -5.28
CA PHE A 94 6.61 -10.28 -4.58
C PHE A 94 5.21 -9.91 -4.06
N ILE A 95 5.08 -8.79 -3.37
CA ILE A 95 3.81 -8.27 -2.84
C ILE A 95 2.80 -8.07 -3.96
N ALA A 96 3.19 -7.52 -5.11
CA ALA A 96 2.31 -7.35 -6.25
C ALA A 96 1.75 -8.70 -6.75
N ARG A 97 2.60 -9.74 -6.81
CA ARG A 97 2.19 -11.11 -7.20
C ARG A 97 1.27 -11.74 -6.15
N LEU A 98 1.64 -11.64 -4.87
CA LEU A 98 0.84 -12.12 -3.75
C LEU A 98 -0.55 -11.49 -3.77
N PHE A 99 -0.61 -10.16 -3.87
CA PHE A 99 -1.86 -9.41 -3.93
C PHE A 99 -2.74 -9.90 -5.08
N ARG A 100 -2.18 -10.04 -6.28
CA ARG A 100 -2.91 -10.55 -7.46
C ARG A 100 -3.52 -11.93 -7.21
N SER A 101 -2.77 -12.85 -6.60
CA SER A 101 -3.26 -14.19 -6.27
C SER A 101 -4.39 -14.25 -5.24
N LYS A 102 -4.60 -13.16 -4.46
CA LYS A 102 -5.63 -13.09 -3.43
C LYS A 102 -6.92 -12.42 -3.92
N ILE A 103 -6.86 -11.73 -5.07
CA ILE A 103 -8.00 -11.01 -5.66
C ILE A 103 -8.60 -11.70 -6.89
N ASP A 104 -7.84 -12.59 -7.54
CA ASP A 104 -8.32 -13.52 -8.59
C ASP A 104 -9.13 -14.68 -7.98
#